data_AF-A0A9Q2QKY5-F1
#
_entry.id   AF-A0A9Q2QKY5-F1
#
_cell.length_a   1.000
_cell.length_b   1.000
_cell.length_c   1.000
_cell.angle_alpha   90.00
_cell.angle_beta   90.00
_cell.angle_gamma   90.00
#
_symmetry.space_group_name_H-M   'P 1'
#
loop_
_entity.id
_entity.type
_entity.pdbx_description
1 polymer ?
#
loop_
_entity_poly.entity_id
_entity_poly.type
_entity_poly.pdbx_seq_one_letter_code
_entity_poly.pdbx_strand_id
1 'polypeptide(L)'
;MKKEDLKKYLMLETPVVVYNLDDLSERLCTLNNILPDWINVIYSVKANSNKKILDLFSKNKLIKGFEVSSYQELHKIEKFSEKKSL
;
A
#
# COMPACT_ATOMS: atom_id res chain seq x y z
N MET A 1 -17.61 2.67 5.36
CA MET A 1 -17.61 4.10 4.99
C MET A 1 -18.98 4.68 5.34
N LYS A 2 -19.07 5.65 6.25
CA LYS A 2 -20.36 6.25 6.64
C LYS A 2 -20.79 7.27 5.57
N LYS A 3 -22.09 7.58 5.46
CA LYS A 3 -22.61 8.56 4.48
C LYS A 3 -21.98 9.94 4.64
N GLU A 4 -21.57 10.33 5.85
CA GLU A 4 -20.91 11.60 6.11
C GLU A 4 -19.54 11.73 5.42
N ASP A 5 -18.84 10.62 5.15
CA ASP A 5 -17.53 10.64 4.48
C ASP A 5 -17.61 10.97 2.99
N LEU A 6 -18.77 10.78 2.36
CA LEU A 6 -18.93 11.02 0.92
C LEU A 6 -18.96 12.51 0.57
N LYS A 7 -19.42 13.36 1.50
CA LYS A 7 -19.53 14.82 1.27
C LYS A 7 -18.18 15.48 0.97
N LYS A 8 -17.09 15.02 1.58
CA LYS A 8 -15.74 15.56 1.31
C LYS A 8 -15.25 15.24 -0.11
N TYR A 9 -15.76 14.16 -0.71
CA TYR A 9 -15.41 13.76 -2.08
C TYR A 9 -16.30 14.46 -3.12
N LEU A 10 -17.50 14.93 -2.75
CA LEU A 10 -18.35 15.74 -3.62
C LEU A 10 -17.76 17.13 -3.91
N MET A 11 -16.80 17.59 -3.11
CA MET A 11 -16.05 18.83 -3.36
C MET A 11 -14.89 18.66 -4.35
N LEU A 12 -14.60 17.43 -4.77
CA LEU A 12 -13.56 17.14 -5.75
C LEU A 12 -14.17 17.11 -7.15
N GLU A 13 -13.41 17.54 -8.15
CA GLU A 13 -13.81 17.39 -9.55
C GLU A 13 -13.85 15.90 -9.92
N THR A 14 -15.02 15.45 -10.39
CA THR A 14 -15.24 14.05 -10.78
C THR A 14 -14.67 13.76 -12.16
N PRO A 15 -14.12 12.56 -12.40
CA PRO A 15 -14.18 11.36 -11.55
C PRO A 15 -13.07 11.27 -10.48
N VAL A 16 -13.40 10.66 -9.33
CA VAL A 16 -12.47 10.45 -8.21
C VAL A 16 -12.31 8.97 -7.92
N VAL A 17 -11.07 8.54 -7.67
CA VAL A 17 -10.75 7.19 -7.17
C VAL A 17 -10.48 7.24 -5.68
N VAL A 18 -11.21 6.43 -4.91
CA VAL A 18 -11.10 6.36 -3.44
C VAL A 18 -10.59 4.98 -3.03
N TYR A 19 -9.55 4.95 -2.19
CA TYR A 19 -9.00 3.74 -1.61
C TYR A 19 -9.28 3.71 -0.10
N ASN A 20 -9.74 2.57 0.41
CA ASN A 20 -9.90 2.35 1.84
C ASN A 20 -8.62 1.71 2.42
N LEU A 21 -7.82 2.51 3.11
CA LEU A 21 -6.56 2.04 3.69
C LEU A 21 -6.78 1.13 4.92
N ASP A 22 -7.92 1.27 5.60
CA ASP A 22 -8.26 0.43 6.75
C ASP A 22 -8.57 -1.00 6.30
N ASP A 23 -9.36 -1.15 5.23
CA ASP A 23 -9.64 -2.47 4.60
C ASP A 23 -8.34 -3.14 4.13
N LEU A 24 -7.41 -2.39 3.52
CA LEU A 24 -6.11 -2.92 3.14
C LEU A 24 -5.30 -3.39 4.36
N SER A 25 -5.35 -2.64 5.46
CA SER A 25 -4.64 -2.98 6.69
C SER A 25 -5.22 -4.25 7.34
N GLU A 26 -6.54 -4.39 7.38
CA GLU A 26 -7.23 -5.59 7.87
C GLU A 26 -6.88 -6.83 7.03
N ARG A 27 -6.79 -6.69 5.71
CA ARG A 27 -6.35 -7.77 4.82
C ARG A 27 -4.92 -8.20 5.09
N LEU A 28 -4.00 -7.27 5.34
CA LEU A 28 -2.62 -7.60 5.73
C LEU A 28 -2.57 -8.33 7.08
N CYS A 29 -3.35 -7.88 8.06
CA CYS A 29 -3.45 -8.57 9.36
C CYS A 29 -3.96 -10.00 9.18
N THR A 30 -4.99 -10.18 8.35
CA THR A 30 -5.55 -11.50 8.03
C THR A 30 -4.49 -12.41 7.39
N LEU A 31 -3.75 -11.89 6.40
CA LEU A 31 -2.65 -12.63 5.76
C LEU A 31 -1.54 -12.99 6.75
N ASN A 32 -1.15 -12.06 7.63
CA ASN A 32 -0.12 -12.28 8.64
C ASN A 32 -0.49 -13.39 9.64
N ASN A 33 -1.79 -13.57 9.91
CA ASN A 33 -2.26 -14.61 10.83
C ASN A 33 -2.35 -16.01 10.20
N ILE A 34 -2.36 -16.09 8.86
CA ILE A 34 -2.54 -17.35 8.12
C ILE A 34 -1.22 -17.85 7.55
N LEU A 35 -0.33 -16.95 7.16
CA LEU A 35 0.93 -17.31 6.50
C LEU A 35 1.97 -17.79 7.53
N PRO A 36 2.65 -18.92 7.27
CA PRO A 36 3.80 -19.34 8.05
C PRO A 36 4.96 -18.32 7.99
N ASP A 37 5.74 -18.25 9.07
CA ASP A 37 6.86 -17.29 9.22
C ASP A 37 7.96 -17.41 8.14
N TRP A 38 8.07 -18.56 7.48
CA TRP A 38 9.07 -18.79 6.43
C TRP A 38 8.65 -18.25 5.06
N ILE A 39 7.40 -17.81 4.90
CA ILE A 39 6.92 -17.21 3.64
C ILE A 39 7.27 -15.72 3.62
N ASN A 40 8.07 -15.32 2.64
CA ASN A 40 8.34 -13.92 2.37
C ASN A 40 7.26 -13.33 1.46
N VAL A 41 6.54 -12.32 1.95
CA VAL A 41 5.54 -11.62 1.16
C VAL A 41 6.15 -10.37 0.52
N ILE A 42 6.00 -10.24 -0.79
CA ILE A 42 6.37 -9.05 -1.56
C ILE A 42 5.12 -8.46 -2.22
N TYR A 43 5.03 -7.14 -2.28
CA TYR A 43 3.91 -6.45 -2.92
C TYR A 43 4.26 -6.07 -4.37
N SER A 44 3.38 -6.42 -5.31
CA SER A 44 3.51 -5.99 -6.71
C SER A 44 3.11 -4.52 -6.88
N VAL A 45 4.08 -3.65 -7.18
CA VAL A 45 3.84 -2.21 -7.35
C VAL A 45 2.91 -1.91 -8.53
N LYS A 46 2.91 -2.79 -9.52
CA LYS A 46 2.05 -2.71 -10.71
C LYS A 46 0.56 -2.76 -10.36
N ALA A 47 0.18 -3.45 -9.28
CA ALA A 47 -1.21 -3.53 -8.83
C ALA A 47 -1.75 -2.15 -8.41
N ASN A 48 -0.94 -1.38 -7.67
CA ASN A 48 -1.24 0.00 -7.32
C ASN A 48 0.01 0.71 -6.78
N SER A 49 0.52 1.69 -7.53
CA SER A 49 1.70 2.46 -7.15
C SER A 49 1.39 3.75 -6.36
N ASN A 50 0.19 3.88 -5.80
CA ASN A 50 -0.17 5.08 -5.03
C ASN A 50 0.72 5.22 -3.80
N LYS A 51 1.29 6.42 -3.60
CA LYS A 51 2.24 6.72 -2.52
C LYS A 51 1.73 6.32 -1.13
N LYS A 52 0.45 6.52 -0.82
CA LYS A 52 -0.12 6.20 0.50
C LYS A 52 -0.23 4.69 0.73
N ILE A 53 -0.49 3.92 -0.33
CA ILE A 53 -0.54 2.45 -0.28
C ILE A 53 0.88 1.90 -0.12
N LEU A 54 1.84 2.42 -0.89
CA LEU A 54 3.25 2.03 -0.76
C LEU A 54 3.82 2.37 0.62
N ASP A 55 3.44 3.52 1.21
CA ASP A 55 3.81 3.90 2.58
C ASP A 55 3.19 2.96 3.63
N LEU A 56 1.94 2.56 3.44
CA LEU A 56 1.26 1.59 4.32
C LEU A 56 1.99 0.24 4.30
N PHE A 57 2.32 -0.26 3.11
CA PHE A 57 2.99 -1.55 2.96
C PHE A 57 4.45 -1.52 3.41
N SER A 58 5.19 -0.44 3.18
CA SER A 58 6.59 -0.33 3.62
C SER A 58 6.74 -0.34 5.15
N LYS A 59 5.72 0.11 5.88
CA LYS A 59 5.65 0.09 7.34
C LYS A 59 5.13 -1.22 7.91
N ASN A 60 4.54 -2.09 7.09
CA ASN A 60 3.96 -3.35 7.54
C ASN A 60 5.05 -4.43 7.66
N LYS A 61 5.06 -5.18 8.77
CA LYS A 61 6.09 -6.19 9.07
C LYS A 61 6.02 -7.45 8.19
N LEU A 62 4.84 -7.77 7.65
CA LEU A 62 4.61 -8.91 6.77
C LEU A 62 5.28 -8.68 5.42
N ILE A 63 5.16 -7.47 4.86
CA ILE A 63 5.69 -7.11 3.55
C ILE A 63 7.20 -6.89 3.66
N LYS A 64 7.97 -7.77 3.02
CA LYS A 64 9.45 -7.72 3.04
C LYS A 64 10.04 -6.84 1.95
N GLY A 65 9.26 -6.53 0.93
CA GLY A 65 9.72 -5.70 -0.17
C GLY A 65 8.66 -5.52 -1.25
N PHE A 66 9.13 -4.97 -2.37
CA PHE A 66 8.31 -4.59 -3.51
C PHE A 66 8.81 -5.32 -4.76
N GLU A 67 7.88 -5.92 -5.50
CA GLU A 67 8.12 -6.42 -6.85
C GLU A 67 7.80 -5.31 -7.85
N VAL A 68 8.74 -5.06 -8.76
CA VAL A 68 8.65 -4.01 -9.78
C VAL A 68 8.91 -4.59 -11.15
N SER A 69 8.22 -4.07 -12.15
CA SER A 69 8.31 -4.51 -13.53
C SER A 69 8.93 -3.47 -14.47
N SER A 70 9.24 -2.28 -13.94
CA SER A 70 9.81 -1.17 -14.71
C SER A 70 10.74 -0.29 -13.87
N TYR A 71 11.64 0.39 -14.56
CA TYR A 71 12.55 1.37 -13.94
C TYR A 71 11.78 2.53 -13.27
N GLN A 72 10.67 2.96 -13.86
CA GLN A 72 9.81 4.01 -13.30
C GLN A 72 9.15 3.58 -11.98
N GLU A 73 8.79 2.29 -11.84
CA GLU A 73 8.29 1.74 -10.59
C GLU A 73 9.40 1.64 -9.53
N LEU A 74 10.61 1.25 -9.92
CA LEU A 74 11.78 1.23 -9.03
C LEU A 74 12.03 2.62 -8.42
N HIS A 75 12.06 3.67 -9.25
CA HIS A 75 12.20 5.07 -8.80
C HIS A 75 11.12 5.53 -7.81
N LYS A 76 9.90 4.98 -7.91
CA LYS A 76 8.83 5.29 -6.95
C LYS A 76 9.10 4.65 -5.59
N ILE A 77 9.71 3.46 -5.56
CA ILE A 77 9.95 2.72 -4.31
C ILE A 77 11.24 3.12 -3.59
N GLU A 78 12.26 3.62 -4.30
CA GLU A 78 13.53 4.07 -3.68
C GLU A 78 13.30 5.07 -2.53
N LYS A 79 12.32 5.97 -2.69
CA LYS A 79 11.91 6.98 -1.69
C LYS A 79 11.40 6.40 -0.37
N PHE A 80 11.09 5.10 -0.33
CA PHE A 80 10.66 4.38 0.88
C PHE A 80 11.77 3.50 1.46
N SER A 81 12.82 3.22 0.71
CA SER A 81 13.98 2.40 1.14
C SER A 81 14.98 3.22 1.96
N GLU A 82 15.13 4.51 1.67
CA GLU A 82 16.14 5.41 2.29
C GLU A 82 15.91 5.68 3.80
N LYS A 83 14.83 5.20 4.41
CA LYS A 83 14.61 5.29 5.87
C LYS A 83 15.24 4.17 6.70
N LYS A 84 16.08 3.32 6.09
CA LYS A 84 16.82 2.22 6.77
C LYS A 84 18.34 2.38 6.73
N SER A 85 18.87 3.60 6.63
CA SER A 85 20.28 3.85 6.93
C SER A 85 20.42 4.15 8.42
N LEU A 86 21.19 3.29 9.09
CA LEU A 86 21.62 3.31 10.49
C LEU A 86 22.12 4.68 10.97
#